data_AF-A0A285RY59-F1
#
_entry.id   AF-A0A285RY59-F1
#
_cell.length_a   1.000
_cell.length_b   1.000
_cell.length_c   1.000
_cell.angle_alpha   90.00
_cell.angle_beta   90.00
_cell.angle_gamma   90.00
#
_symmetry.space_group_name_H-M   'P 1'
#
loop_
_entity.id
_entity.type
_entity.pdbx_description
1 polymer ?
#
loop_
_entity_poly.entity_id
_entity_poly.type
_entity_poly.pdbx_seq_one_letter_code
_entity_poly.pdbx_strand_id
1 'polypeptide(L)'
;MKYKDITCYKYMDVVYALGCNTSVASYLINEWDGYVIVDFDKLTPENASIYNQCDKQFLIGSLMPWCKRDVYRFINNMEGVVDMKSIGFLNKSNEINEKEIFNEEKIETIQGLPIINNPFRLKESDFEALFQLIE
;
A
#
# COMPACT_ATOMS: atom_id res chain seq x y z
N MET A 1 10.72 20.88 -9.23
CA MET A 1 11.47 21.14 -7.97
C MET A 1 12.58 20.12 -7.89
N LYS A 2 13.72 20.44 -7.27
CA LYS A 2 14.72 19.43 -6.91
C LYS A 2 14.77 19.34 -5.40
N TYR A 3 14.67 18.14 -4.84
CA TYR A 3 15.00 17.89 -3.44
C TYR A 3 16.35 17.18 -3.44
N LYS A 4 17.40 17.93 -3.09
CA LYS A 4 18.79 17.53 -3.37
C LYS A 4 18.93 17.21 -4.88
N ASP A 5 19.28 15.96 -5.23
CA ASP A 5 19.44 15.49 -6.62
C ASP A 5 18.22 14.77 -7.19
N ILE A 6 17.13 14.66 -6.42
CA ILE A 6 15.93 13.94 -6.82
C ILE A 6 14.99 14.90 -7.58
N THR A 7 14.54 14.48 -8.75
CA THR A 7 13.54 15.21 -9.53
C THR A 7 12.18 15.06 -8.85
N CYS A 8 11.62 16.19 -8.41
CA CYS A 8 10.32 16.23 -7.75
C CYS A 8 9.33 17.15 -8.47
N TYR A 9 8.06 16.76 -8.43
CA TYR A 9 6.91 17.55 -8.86
C TYR A 9 6.06 17.88 -7.64
N LYS A 10 5.53 19.12 -7.54
CA LYS A 10 4.64 19.53 -6.45
C LYS A 10 3.25 19.78 -7.01
N TYR A 11 2.23 19.21 -6.38
CA TYR A 11 0.82 19.43 -6.70
C TYR A 11 -0.02 19.43 -5.43
N MET A 12 -0.82 20.50 -5.23
CA MET A 12 -1.70 20.65 -4.06
C MET A 12 -1.02 20.25 -2.73
N ASP A 13 0.18 20.79 -2.52
CA ASP A 13 1.05 20.55 -1.36
C ASP A 13 1.66 19.14 -1.20
N VAL A 14 1.33 18.21 -2.09
CA VAL A 14 1.99 16.90 -2.20
C VAL A 14 3.25 17.01 -3.06
N VAL A 15 4.36 16.46 -2.58
CA VAL A 15 5.61 16.34 -3.34
C VAL A 15 5.74 14.92 -3.87
N TYR A 16 5.69 14.79 -5.19
CA TYR A 16 5.94 13.56 -5.92
C TYR A 16 7.42 13.48 -6.27
N ALA A 17 8.14 12.56 -5.64
CA ALA A 17 9.51 12.22 -6.01
C ALA A 17 9.49 11.05 -6.99
N LEU A 18 10.14 11.20 -8.14
CA LEU A 18 10.35 10.08 -9.06
C LEU A 18 11.52 9.23 -8.53
N GLY A 19 11.21 8.27 -7.66
CA GLY A 19 12.17 7.33 -7.10
C GLY A 19 12.50 6.22 -8.10
N CYS A 20 13.63 6.31 -8.79
CA CYS A 20 13.99 5.34 -9.84
C CYS A 20 14.74 4.09 -9.32
N ASN A 21 15.02 3.97 -8.01
CA ASN A 21 15.67 2.80 -7.42
C ASN A 21 15.46 2.72 -5.89
N THR A 22 15.79 1.57 -5.31
CA THR A 22 15.63 1.25 -3.88
C THR A 22 16.44 2.17 -2.96
N SER A 23 17.65 2.57 -3.34
CA SER A 23 18.48 3.48 -2.53
C SER A 23 17.84 4.85 -2.34
N VAL A 24 17.25 5.40 -3.40
CA VAL A 24 16.51 6.67 -3.34
C VAL A 24 15.28 6.54 -2.46
N ALA A 25 14.53 5.43 -2.60
CA ALA A 25 13.35 5.18 -1.78
C ALA A 25 13.71 5.09 -0.29
N SER A 26 14.73 4.31 0.07
CA SER A 26 15.20 4.17 1.45
C SER A 26 15.66 5.52 2.03
N TYR A 27 16.39 6.32 1.25
CA TYR A 27 16.77 7.66 1.68
C TYR A 27 15.55 8.55 1.97
N LEU A 28 14.55 8.56 1.09
CA LEU A 28 13.34 9.38 1.27
C LEU A 28 12.53 8.92 2.49
N ILE A 29 12.39 7.62 2.71
CA ILE A 29 11.68 7.07 3.88
C ILE A 29 12.32 7.55 5.18
N ASN A 30 13.66 7.58 5.24
CA ASN A 30 14.39 7.90 6.47
C ASN A 30 14.55 9.40 6.74
N GLU A 31 14.58 10.23 5.70
CA GLU A 31 15.03 11.64 5.80
C GLU A 31 13.94 12.66 5.46
N TRP A 32 12.79 12.23 4.93
CA TRP A 32 11.70 13.14 4.59
C TRP A 32 10.88 13.46 5.84
N ASP A 33 10.75 14.76 6.14
CA ASP A 33 9.88 15.24 7.22
C ASP A 33 8.43 15.30 6.75
N GLY A 34 7.75 14.16 6.78
CA GLY A 34 6.34 14.01 6.41
C GLY A 34 5.97 12.57 6.03
N TYR A 35 4.73 12.39 5.54
CA TYR A 35 4.25 11.10 5.07
C TYR A 35 4.87 10.73 3.72
N VAL A 36 5.43 9.53 3.63
CA VAL A 36 5.98 8.95 2.40
C VAL A 36 5.08 7.80 1.94
N ILE A 37 4.56 7.90 0.71
CA ILE A 37 3.82 6.82 0.07
C ILE A 37 4.73 6.16 -0.95
N VAL A 38 4.96 4.86 -0.79
CA VAL A 38 5.76 4.06 -1.72
C VAL A 38 4.82 3.18 -2.53
N ASP A 39 4.66 3.50 -3.81
CA ASP A 39 3.90 2.69 -4.76
C ASP A 39 4.82 1.65 -5.42
N PHE A 40 4.50 0.38 -5.22
CA PHE A 40 5.23 -0.74 -5.81
C PHE A 40 4.45 -1.28 -7.01
N ASP A 41 4.96 -1.09 -8.23
CA ASP A 41 4.43 -1.77 -9.42
C ASP A 41 4.51 -3.30 -9.25
N LYS A 42 5.68 -3.77 -8.78
CA LYS A 42 5.89 -5.16 -8.40
C LYS A 42 6.80 -5.27 -7.19
N LEU A 43 6.28 -5.90 -6.14
CA LEU A 43 7.09 -6.32 -5.00
C LEU A 43 7.87 -7.58 -5.37
N THR A 44 9.19 -7.54 -5.16
CA THR A 44 10.12 -8.65 -5.41
C THR A 44 11.09 -8.79 -4.23
N PRO A 45 11.79 -9.92 -4.08
CA PRO A 45 12.79 -10.07 -3.03
C PRO A 45 13.86 -8.97 -3.02
N GLU A 46 14.22 -8.43 -4.19
CA GLU A 46 15.25 -7.40 -4.32
C GLU A 46 14.82 -6.03 -3.77
N ASN A 47 13.51 -5.72 -3.77
CA ASN A 47 12.98 -4.45 -3.29
C ASN A 47 12.16 -4.57 -1.99
N ALA A 48 12.01 -5.78 -1.45
CA ALA A 48 11.28 -6.06 -0.22
C ALA A 48 11.85 -5.34 1.00
N SER A 49 13.14 -5.02 1.02
CA SER A 49 13.75 -4.24 2.10
C SER A 49 13.15 -2.83 2.22
N ILE A 50 12.67 -2.24 1.11
CA ILE A 50 11.97 -0.96 1.13
C ILE A 50 10.57 -1.14 1.70
N TYR A 51 9.87 -2.20 1.30
CA TYR A 51 8.55 -2.53 1.81
C TYR A 51 8.57 -2.76 3.33
N ASN A 52 9.58 -3.47 3.82
CA ASN A 52 9.79 -3.75 5.24
C ASN A 52 10.22 -2.53 6.07
N GLN A 53 10.67 -1.44 5.44
CA GLN A 53 10.96 -0.17 6.11
C GLN A 53 9.71 0.69 6.33
N CYS A 54 8.61 0.42 5.62
CA CYS A 54 7.37 1.19 5.76
C CYS A 54 6.66 0.83 7.08
N ASP A 55 6.20 1.85 7.81
CA ASP A 55 5.46 1.68 9.08
C ASP A 55 4.10 0.97 8.90
N LYS A 56 3.45 1.24 7.76
CA LYS A 56 2.17 0.64 7.38
C LYS A 56 2.31 0.05 5.98
N GLN A 57 1.80 -1.16 5.81
CA GLN A 57 1.95 -1.96 4.60
C GLN A 57 0.58 -2.41 4.14
N PHE A 58 0.27 -2.15 2.87
CA PHE A 58 -1.01 -2.55 2.28
C PHE A 58 -0.81 -3.38 1.02
N LEU A 59 -1.68 -4.37 0.84
CA LEU A 59 -1.89 -5.06 -0.42
C LEU A 59 -3.28 -4.72 -0.93
N ILE A 60 -3.38 -4.03 -2.06
CA ILE A 60 -4.66 -3.69 -2.69
C ILE A 60 -4.99 -4.74 -3.74
N GLY A 61 -6.03 -5.53 -3.49
CA GLY A 61 -6.36 -6.69 -4.33
C GLY A 61 -7.86 -6.95 -4.42
N SER A 62 -8.23 -8.05 -5.07
CA SER A 62 -9.60 -8.55 -5.07
C SER A 62 -9.62 -9.99 -4.58
N LEU A 63 -10.55 -10.31 -3.68
CA LEU A 63 -10.79 -11.68 -3.24
C LEU A 63 -11.90 -12.38 -4.02
N MET A 64 -12.35 -11.80 -5.15
CA MET A 64 -13.23 -12.48 -6.08
C MET A 64 -12.61 -13.79 -6.57
N PRO A 65 -13.41 -14.84 -6.87
CA PRO A 65 -12.89 -16.20 -7.13
C PRO A 65 -11.77 -16.28 -8.17
N TRP A 66 -11.82 -15.48 -9.24
CA TRP A 66 -10.80 -15.47 -10.29
C TRP A 66 -9.52 -14.70 -9.93
N CYS A 67 -9.56 -13.81 -8.92
CA CYS A 67 -8.42 -13.03 -8.45
C CYS A 67 -7.70 -13.67 -7.25
N LYS A 68 -8.37 -14.57 -6.50
CA LYS A 68 -7.78 -15.24 -5.33
C LYS A 68 -6.44 -15.89 -5.64
N ARG A 69 -6.30 -16.51 -6.81
CA ARG A 69 -5.07 -17.18 -7.25
C ARG A 69 -3.86 -16.23 -7.28
N ASP A 70 -4.07 -14.96 -7.63
CA ASP A 70 -2.99 -13.99 -7.71
C ASP A 70 -2.54 -13.56 -6.32
N VAL A 71 -3.47 -13.45 -5.37
CA VAL A 71 -3.17 -13.21 -3.95
C VAL A 71 -2.41 -14.40 -3.34
N TYR A 72 -2.84 -15.63 -3.59
CA TYR A 72 -2.11 -16.82 -3.14
C TYR A 72 -0.69 -16.88 -3.71
N ARG A 73 -0.54 -16.56 -4.99
CA ARG A 73 0.78 -16.51 -5.63
C ARG A 73 1.66 -15.45 -4.99
N PHE A 74 1.11 -14.27 -4.68
CA PHE A 74 1.82 -13.24 -3.95
C PHE A 74 2.30 -13.74 -2.58
N ILE A 75 1.40 -14.29 -1.76
CA ILE A 75 1.72 -14.79 -0.42
C ILE A 75 2.86 -15.82 -0.49
N ASN A 76 2.74 -16.82 -1.38
CA ASN A 76 3.74 -17.88 -1.51
C ASN A 76 5.11 -17.37 -1.98
N ASN A 77 5.13 -16.35 -2.84
CA ASN A 77 6.39 -15.78 -3.35
C ASN A 77 7.09 -14.89 -2.31
N MET A 78 6.34 -14.31 -1.38
CA MET A 78 6.84 -13.35 -0.39
C MET A 78 6.99 -13.96 1.01
N GLU A 79 6.61 -15.22 1.18
CA GLU A 79 6.79 -15.97 2.43
C GLU A 79 8.27 -16.01 2.84
N GLY A 80 8.54 -15.58 4.07
CA GLY A 80 9.91 -15.48 4.60
C GLY A 80 10.71 -14.26 4.11
N VAL A 81 10.15 -13.46 3.19
CA VAL A 81 10.76 -12.22 2.69
C VAL A 81 10.10 -10.99 3.32
N VAL A 82 8.78 -11.05 3.51
CA VAL A 82 7.98 -10.02 4.15
C VAL A 82 7.10 -10.70 5.21
N ASP A 83 6.88 -10.03 6.34
CA ASP A 83 5.94 -10.49 7.34
C ASP A 83 4.51 -10.34 6.80
N MET A 84 3.89 -11.44 6.38
CA MET A 84 2.54 -11.41 5.81
C MET A 84 1.49 -10.97 6.84
N LYS A 85 1.74 -11.19 8.14
CA LYS A 85 0.77 -10.87 9.20
C LYS A 85 0.66 -9.38 9.44
N SER A 86 1.74 -8.63 9.20
CA SER A 86 1.76 -7.18 9.32
C SER A 86 1.09 -6.46 8.13
N ILE A 87 0.76 -7.18 7.05
CA ILE A 87 0.17 -6.58 5.85
C ILE A 87 -1.34 -6.43 6.02
N GLY A 88 -1.82 -5.20 5.83
CA GLY A 88 -3.23 -4.91 5.65
C GLY A 88 -3.71 -5.20 4.23
N PHE A 89 -4.71 -6.05 4.07
CA PHE A 89 -5.32 -6.30 2.76
C PHE A 89 -6.51 -5.38 2.52
N LEU A 90 -6.43 -4.55 1.48
CA LEU A 90 -7.52 -3.70 1.01
C LEU A 90 -8.22 -4.37 -0.18
N ASN A 91 -9.40 -4.90 0.08
CA ASN A 91 -10.22 -5.57 -0.93
C ASN A 91 -10.97 -4.55 -1.79
N LYS A 92 -10.77 -4.61 -3.10
CA LYS A 92 -11.50 -3.77 -4.08
C LYS A 92 -13.00 -4.08 -4.09
N SER A 93 -13.39 -5.27 -3.64
CA SER A 93 -14.78 -5.64 -3.39
C SER A 93 -15.19 -5.15 -2.00
N ASN A 94 -16.35 -4.49 -1.91
CA ASN A 94 -16.97 -4.09 -0.65
C ASN A 94 -17.92 -5.17 -0.10
N GLU A 95 -17.88 -6.41 -0.63
CA GLU A 95 -18.75 -7.48 -0.13
C GLU A 95 -18.23 -8.01 1.21
N ILE A 96 -19.08 -7.84 2.23
CA ILE A 96 -18.78 -8.06 3.66
C ILE A 96 -18.47 -9.53 3.99
N ASN A 97 -18.83 -10.48 3.11
CA ASN A 97 -18.67 -11.93 3.34
C ASN A 97 -17.38 -12.55 2.79
N GLU A 98 -16.50 -11.78 2.14
CA GLU A 98 -15.27 -12.37 1.53
C GLU A 98 -14.19 -12.72 2.56
N LYS A 99 -14.24 -12.12 3.76
CA LYS A 99 -13.35 -12.44 4.89
C LYS A 99 -13.44 -13.89 5.34
N GLU A 100 -14.65 -14.41 5.50
CA GLU A 100 -14.87 -15.77 6.02
C GLU A 100 -14.39 -16.86 5.04
N ILE A 101 -14.33 -16.52 3.74
CA ILE A 101 -13.95 -17.45 2.67
C ILE A 101 -12.45 -17.33 2.33
N PHE A 102 -11.78 -16.26 2.73
CA PHE A 102 -10.33 -16.08 2.60
C PHE A 102 -9.67 -16.29 3.95
N ASN A 103 -9.81 -17.51 4.48
CA ASN A 103 -9.23 -17.89 5.76
C ASN A 103 -7.78 -18.37 5.55
N GLU A 104 -6.90 -17.45 5.20
CA GLU A 104 -5.45 -17.69 5.24
C GLU A 104 -4.91 -17.13 6.56
N GLU A 105 -4.33 -18.00 7.39
CA GLU A 105 -3.68 -17.64 8.67
C GLU A 105 -2.55 -16.62 8.51
N LYS A 106 -2.17 -16.33 7.26
CA LYS A 106 -1.07 -15.46 6.86
C LYS A 106 -1.45 -13.99 6.69
N ILE A 107 -2.74 -13.64 6.52
CA ILE A 107 -3.20 -12.23 6.44
C ILE A 107 -4.19 -11.97 7.58
N GLU A 108 -3.82 -11.13 8.53
CA GLU A 108 -4.62 -10.89 9.73
C GLU A 108 -5.75 -9.88 9.49
N THR A 109 -5.49 -8.86 8.68
CA THR A 109 -6.44 -7.77 8.45
C THR A 109 -6.85 -7.69 6.99
N ILE A 110 -8.16 -7.86 6.75
CA ILE A 110 -8.80 -7.59 5.46
C ILE A 110 -9.80 -6.46 5.72
N GLN A 111 -9.97 -5.55 4.77
CA GLN A 111 -11.01 -4.52 4.84
C GLN A 111 -11.39 -4.09 3.43
N GLY A 112 -12.60 -3.55 3.26
CA GLY A 112 -13.00 -2.95 1.99
C GLY A 112 -12.13 -1.73 1.70
N LEU A 113 -11.73 -1.57 0.45
CA LEU A 113 -11.01 -0.39 -0.01
C LEU A 113 -11.93 0.83 0.16
N PRO A 114 -11.55 1.86 0.93
CA PRO A 114 -12.32 3.10 0.99
C PRO A 114 -12.33 3.76 -0.40
N ILE A 115 -13.53 3.90 -0.98
CA ILE A 115 -13.72 4.49 -2.31
C ILE A 115 -14.30 5.90 -2.16
N ILE A 116 -13.59 6.88 -2.71
CA ILE A 116 -14.11 8.23 -2.91
C ILE A 116 -14.90 8.26 -4.21
N ASN A 117 -16.22 8.26 -4.11
CA ASN A 117 -17.11 8.20 -5.27
C ASN A 117 -17.05 9.46 -6.17
N ASN A 118 -16.73 10.63 -5.60
CA ASN A 118 -16.61 11.87 -6.36
C ASN A 118 -15.35 12.65 -5.95
N PRO A 119 -14.22 12.46 -6.66
CA PRO A 119 -12.97 13.12 -6.33
C PRO A 119 -12.98 14.63 -6.58
N PHE A 120 -14.01 15.17 -7.26
CA PHE A 120 -14.15 16.61 -7.52
C PHE A 120 -14.96 17.34 -6.44
N ARG A 121 -15.51 16.63 -5.46
CA ARG A 121 -16.34 17.19 -4.37
C ARG A 121 -15.96 16.63 -3.00
N LEU A 122 -14.66 16.56 -2.76
CA LEU A 122 -14.08 16.04 -1.53
C LEU A 122 -14.51 16.86 -0.31
N LYS A 123 -14.91 16.16 0.75
CA LYS A 123 -15.15 16.67 2.09
C LYS A 123 -14.23 15.95 3.07
N GLU A 124 -13.99 16.55 4.23
CA GLU A 124 -13.17 15.95 5.30
C GLU A 124 -13.68 14.56 5.72
N SER A 125 -15.01 14.38 5.78
CA SER A 125 -15.65 13.10 6.06
C SER A 125 -15.30 11.99 5.05
N ASP A 126 -14.95 12.33 3.81
CA ASP A 126 -14.53 11.34 2.80
C ASP A 126 -13.14 10.76 3.11
N PHE A 127 -12.37 11.40 3.99
CA PHE A 127 -11.04 10.96 4.41
C PHE A 127 -11.05 10.20 5.74
N GLU A 128 -12.12 10.19 6.52
CA GLU A 128 -12.18 9.50 7.83
C GLU A 128 -11.75 8.03 7.73
N ALA A 129 -12.30 7.31 6.74
CA ALA A 129 -11.93 5.92 6.51
C ALA A 129 -10.47 5.74 6.06
N LEU A 130 -9.87 6.75 5.41
CA LEU A 130 -8.46 6.73 5.03
C LEU A 130 -7.55 7.01 6.24
N PHE A 131 -7.96 7.89 7.16
CA PHE A 131 -7.23 8.15 8.41
C PHE A 131 -7.18 6.91 9.30
N GLN A 132 -8.28 6.17 9.40
CA GLN A 132 -8.32 4.90 10.15
C GLN A 132 -7.37 3.83 9.60
N LEU A 133 -6.92 3.93 8.34
CA LEU A 133 -5.91 3.00 7.80
C LEU A 133 -4.51 3.30 8.33
N ILE A 134 -4.20 4.58 8.55
CA ILE A 134 -2.83 5.03 8.86
C ILE A 134 -2.56 5.16 10.36
N GLU A 135 -3.60 5.30 11.19
CA GLU A 135 -3.51 5.21 12.66
C GLU A 135 -3.23 3.77 13.11
#